data_AF-A0A1G1N8F2-F1
#
_entry.id   AF-A0A1G1N8F2-F1
#
_cell.length_a   1.000
_cell.length_b   1.000
_cell.length_c   1.000
_cell.angle_alpha   90.00
_cell.angle_beta   90.00
_cell.angle_gamma   90.00
#
_symmetry.space_group_name_H-M   'P 1'
#
loop_
_entity.id
_entity.type
_entity.pdbx_description
1 polymer ?
#
loop_
_entity_poly.entity_id
_entity_poly.type
_entity_poly.pdbx_seq_one_letter_code
_entity_poly.pdbx_strand_id
1 'polypeptide(L)'
;MNKLAQTCHAIAVEKGFWDKERNIGEALMLIVTELAEAMEAHRKQDKENFNEEIADSFIRLLDLCGGLGIDIEAEIDKKSQKNKGRPYKHGKIC
;
A
#
# COMPACT_ATOMS: atom_id res chain seq x y z
N MET A 1 -0.79 -12.51 -0.79
CA MET A 1 -1.13 -11.12 -0.44
C MET A 1 -2.63 -10.92 -0.22
N ASN A 2 -3.55 -11.59 -0.93
CA ASN A 2 -4.99 -11.41 -0.72
C ASN A 2 -5.44 -11.83 0.69
N LYS A 3 -4.90 -12.95 1.21
CA LYS A 3 -5.14 -13.36 2.61
C LYS A 3 -4.66 -12.29 3.61
N LEU A 4 -3.55 -11.63 3.30
CA LEU A 4 -3.01 -10.56 4.15
C LEU A 4 -3.87 -9.30 4.05
N ALA A 5 -4.33 -8.93 2.85
CA ALA A 5 -5.31 -7.86 2.63
C ALA A 5 -6.60 -8.08 3.43
N GLN A 6 -7.16 -9.30 3.39
CA GLN A 6 -8.32 -9.67 4.20
C GLN A 6 -8.04 -9.56 5.70
N THR A 7 -6.83 -9.92 6.15
CA THR A 7 -6.44 -9.83 7.55
C THR A 7 -6.32 -8.37 8.01
N CYS A 8 -5.60 -7.53 7.25
CA CYS A 8 -5.47 -6.10 7.52
C CYS A 8 -6.84 -5.41 7.53
N HIS A 9 -7.70 -5.75 6.57
CA HIS A 9 -9.05 -5.20 6.49
C HIS A 9 -9.92 -5.62 7.68
N ALA A 10 -9.89 -6.90 8.08
CA ALA A 10 -10.63 -7.37 9.26
C ALA A 10 -10.22 -6.62 10.53
N ILE A 11 -8.92 -6.38 10.71
CA ILE A 11 -8.41 -5.57 11.84
C ILE A 11 -8.93 -4.13 11.75
N ALA A 12 -8.88 -3.51 10.57
CA ALA A 12 -9.35 -2.13 10.39
C ALA A 12 -10.86 -2.00 10.68
N VAL A 13 -11.65 -2.98 10.26
CA VAL A 13 -13.09 -3.08 10.58
C VAL A 13 -13.30 -3.21 12.09
N GLU A 14 -12.55 -4.09 12.77
CA GLU A 14 -12.63 -4.25 14.24
C GLU A 14 -12.31 -2.95 14.98
N LYS A 15 -11.42 -2.11 14.43
CA LYS A 15 -11.05 -0.80 14.98
C LYS A 15 -11.99 0.34 14.57
N GLY A 16 -13.08 0.05 13.84
CA GLY A 16 -14.10 1.03 13.47
C GLY A 16 -13.74 1.94 12.29
N PHE A 17 -12.65 1.66 11.58
CA PHE A 17 -12.21 2.47 10.43
C PHE A 17 -13.17 2.38 9.23
N TRP A 18 -14.07 1.40 9.24
CA TRP A 18 -15.06 1.11 8.21
C TRP A 18 -16.51 1.14 8.73
N ASP A 19 -16.76 1.73 9.91
CA ASP A 19 -18.12 1.89 10.48
C ASP A 19 -19.05 2.75 9.60
N LYS A 20 -18.44 3.57 8.73
CA LYS A 20 -19.11 4.38 7.72
C LYS A 20 -18.48 4.11 6.37
N GLU A 21 -19.16 4.57 5.31
CA GLU A 21 -18.58 4.56 3.97
C GLU A 21 -17.21 5.26 3.97
N ARG A 22 -16.18 4.51 3.56
CA ARG A 22 -14.80 4.96 3.57
C ARG A 22 -14.58 5.97 2.44
N ASN A 23 -14.08 7.15 2.79
CA ASN A 23 -13.62 8.10 1.77
C ASN A 23 -12.32 7.60 1.15
N ILE A 24 -12.37 7.18 -0.11
CA ILE A 24 -11.22 6.63 -0.83
C ILE A 24 -10.10 7.67 -0.97
N GLY A 25 -10.43 8.95 -1.21
CA GLY A 25 -9.44 10.02 -1.31
C GLY A 25 -8.66 10.22 -0.01
N GLU A 26 -9.36 10.21 1.12
CA GLU A 26 -8.75 10.29 2.45
C GLU A 26 -7.85 9.06 2.73
N ALA A 27 -8.35 7.86 2.45
CA ALA A 27 -7.58 6.63 2.63
C ALA A 27 -6.28 6.63 1.80
N LEU A 28 -6.32 7.12 0.57
CA LEU A 28 -5.15 7.29 -0.28
C LEU A 28 -4.17 8.31 0.30
N MET A 29 -4.66 9.42 0.87
CA MET A 29 -3.79 10.42 1.50
C MET A 29 -3.14 9.93 2.79
N LEU A 30 -3.83 9.10 3.58
CA LEU A 30 -3.20 8.43 4.73
C LEU A 30 -2.03 7.54 4.30
N ILE A 31 -2.16 6.76 3.20
CA ILE A 31 -1.05 5.97 2.66
C ILE A 31 0.13 6.86 2.24
N VAL A 32 -0.16 8.00 1.61
CA VAL A 32 0.89 8.96 1.20
C VAL A 32 1.63 9.54 2.42
N THR A 33 0.94 9.77 3.53
CA THR A 33 1.56 10.26 4.77
C THR A 33 2.60 9.28 5.31
N GLU A 34 2.31 7.97 5.38
CA GLU A 34 3.31 6.98 5.85
C GLU A 34 4.55 6.96 4.94
N LEU A 35 4.38 7.15 3.62
CA LEU A 35 5.53 7.26 2.71
C LEU A 35 6.33 8.55 2.94
N ALA A 36 5.68 9.64 3.34
CA ALA A 36 6.36 10.87 3.74
C ALA A 36 7.11 10.69 5.07
N GLU A 37 6.54 9.97 6.03
CA GLU A 37 7.18 9.62 7.31
C GLU A 37 8.39 8.70 7.09
N ALA A 38 8.27 7.70 6.21
CA ALA A 38 9.40 6.88 5.77
C ALA A 38 10.52 7.74 5.15
N MET A 39 10.18 8.71 4.30
CA MET A 39 11.17 9.61 3.71
C MET A 39 11.88 10.47 4.78
N GLU A 40 11.14 10.95 5.77
CA GLU A 40 11.70 11.71 6.89
C GLU A 40 12.60 10.84 7.78
N ALA A 41 12.22 9.60 8.05
CA ALA A 41 13.05 8.62 8.76
C ALA A 41 14.35 8.32 8.00
N HIS A 42 14.26 8.13 6.67
CA HIS A 42 15.43 7.95 5.82
C HIS A 42 16.38 9.14 5.88
N ARG A 43 15.86 10.37 5.84
CA ARG A 43 16.65 11.60 5.96
C ARG A 43 17.39 11.69 7.31
N LYS A 44 16.78 11.17 8.37
CA LYS A 44 17.36 11.09 9.71
C LYS A 44 18.29 9.89 9.93
N GLN A 45 18.45 9.02 8.93
CA GLN A 45 19.16 7.74 9.05
C GLN A 45 18.57 6.82 10.13
N ASP A 46 17.27 6.97 10.41
CA ASP A 46 16.52 6.15 11.34
C ASP A 46 15.97 4.93 10.61
N LYS A 47 16.74 3.84 10.62
CA LYS A 47 16.40 2.62 9.89
C LYS A 47 15.22 1.87 10.50
N GLU A 48 15.05 1.94 11.81
CA GLU A 48 13.95 1.25 12.50
C GLU A 48 12.63 1.91 12.12
N ASN A 49 12.54 3.23 12.29
CA ASN A 49 11.35 3.98 11.91
C ASN A 49 11.09 3.88 10.40
N PHE A 50 12.13 3.92 9.56
CA PHE A 50 11.96 3.71 8.11
C PHE A 50 11.27 2.38 7.79
N ASN A 51 11.66 1.28 8.44
CA ASN A 51 11.04 -0.02 8.19
C ASN A 51 9.59 -0.09 8.69
N GLU A 52 9.31 0.53 9.84
CA GLU A 52 7.96 0.63 10.42
C GLU A 52 7.01 1.36 9.47
N GLU A 53 7.39 2.55 9.01
CA GLU A 53 6.56 3.37 8.12
C GLU A 53 6.33 2.72 6.75
N ILE A 54 7.33 1.98 6.25
CA ILE A 54 7.14 1.15 5.05
C ILE A 54 6.11 0.06 5.30
N ALA A 55 6.15 -0.62 6.45
CA ALA A 55 5.17 -1.64 6.80
C ALA A 55 3.76 -1.04 6.93
N ASP A 56 3.63 0.12 7.55
CA ASP A 56 2.34 0.82 7.69
C ASP A 56 1.75 1.23 6.34
N SER A 57 2.59 1.69 5.39
CA SER A 57 2.14 1.94 4.02
C SER A 57 1.55 0.69 3.36
N PHE A 58 2.15 -0.49 3.57
CA PHE A 58 1.62 -1.76 3.08
C PHE A 58 0.33 -2.15 3.78
N ILE A 59 0.25 -2.02 5.11
CA ILE A 59 -0.94 -2.35 5.89
C ILE A 59 -2.14 -1.53 5.40
N ARG A 60 -1.97 -0.22 5.19
CA ARG A 60 -3.03 0.67 4.70
C ARG A 60 -3.43 0.37 3.26
N LEU A 61 -2.47 0.06 2.38
CA LEU A 61 -2.75 -0.39 1.01
C LEU A 61 -3.56 -1.69 1.01
N LEU A 62 -3.18 -2.63 1.87
CA LEU A 62 -3.79 -3.95 1.97
C LEU A 62 -5.19 -3.89 2.61
N ASP A 63 -5.39 -3.07 3.63
CA ASP A 63 -6.73 -2.73 4.15
C ASP A 63 -7.62 -2.15 3.04
N LEU A 64 -7.14 -1.13 2.32
CA LEU A 64 -7.90 -0.51 1.24
C LEU A 64 -8.26 -1.53 0.14
N CYS A 65 -7.33 -2.41 -0.25
CA CYS A 65 -7.62 -3.48 -1.19
C CYS A 65 -8.68 -4.44 -0.66
N GLY A 66 -8.58 -4.85 0.61
CA GLY A 66 -9.56 -5.72 1.24
C GLY A 66 -10.95 -5.11 1.30
N GLY A 67 -11.07 -3.85 1.72
CA GLY A 67 -12.35 -3.14 1.82
C GLY A 67 -12.97 -2.79 0.48
N LEU A 68 -12.18 -2.66 -0.59
CA LEU A 68 -12.68 -2.46 -1.95
C LEU A 68 -12.88 -3.77 -2.74
N GLY A 69 -12.56 -4.93 -2.15
CA GLY A 69 -12.65 -6.22 -2.82
C GLY A 69 -11.68 -6.39 -4.00
N ILE A 70 -10.53 -5.72 -3.96
CA ILE A 70 -9.50 -5.78 -5.00
C ILE A 70 -8.68 -7.07 -4.83
N ASP A 71 -8.66 -7.90 -5.87
CA ASP A 71 -7.71 -9.01 -5.98
C ASP A 71 -6.31 -8.46 -6.33
N ILE A 72 -5.59 -8.04 -5.29
CA ILE A 72 -4.30 -7.37 -5.45
C ILE A 72 -3.24 -8.32 -6.01
N GLU A 73 -3.31 -9.63 -5.71
CA GLU A 73 -2.39 -10.61 -6.31
C GLU A 73 -2.58 -10.74 -7.81
N ALA A 74 -3.83 -10.84 -8.29
CA ALA A 74 -4.13 -10.93 -9.71
C ALA A 74 -3.71 -9.65 -10.45
N GLU A 75 -3.96 -8.46 -9.88
CA GLU A 75 -3.55 -7.19 -10.49
C GLU A 75 -2.02 -7.03 -10.51
N ILE A 76 -1.31 -7.48 -9.47
CA ILE A 76 0.16 -7.51 -9.45
C ILE A 76 0.70 -8.46 -10.52
N ASP A 77 0.17 -9.67 -10.65
CA ASP A 77 0.65 -10.64 -11.66
C ASP A 77 0.41 -10.11 -13.07
N LYS A 78 -0.81 -9.67 -13.37
CA LYS A 78 -1.18 -9.02 -14.64
C LYS A 78 -0.26 -7.87 -14.98
N LYS A 79 0.05 -6.99 -14.01
CA LYS A 79 0.96 -5.87 -14.19
C LYS A 79 2.40 -6.32 -14.42
N SER A 80 2.85 -7.34 -13.70
CA SER A 80 4.20 -7.89 -13.78
C SER A 80 4.44 -8.54 -15.14
N GLN A 81 3.49 -9.33 -15.65
CA GLN A 81 3.57 -9.90 -17.01
C GLN A 81 3.64 -8.79 -18.07
N LYS A 82 2.81 -7.74 -17.92
CA LYS A 82 2.88 -6.58 -18.81
C LYS A 82 4.23 -5.86 -18.75
N ASN A 83 4.85 -5.75 -17.56
CA ASN A 83 6.15 -5.11 -17.39
C ASN A 83 7.30 -5.94 -17.96
N LYS A 84 7.24 -7.27 -17.85
CA LYS A 84 8.24 -8.20 -18.41
C LYS A 84 8.43 -8.04 -19.92
N GLY A 85 7.35 -7.70 -20.63
CA GLY A 85 7.39 -7.45 -22.08
C GLY A 85 7.85 -6.05 -22.50
N ARG A 86 8.18 -5.15 -21.56
CA ARG A 86 8.57 -3.77 -21.89
C ARG A 86 10.07 -3.66 -22.13
N PRO A 87 10.51 -2.72 -23.01
CA PRO A 87 11.93 -2.45 -23.21
C PRO A 87 12.57 -1.90 -21.93
N TYR A 88 13.91 -1.94 -21.85
CA TYR A 88 14.65 -1.43 -20.68
C TYR A 88 14.21 0.00 -20.28
N LYS A 89 13.93 0.18 -18.98
CA LYS A 89 13.32 1.39 -18.37
C LYS A 89 12.02 1.87 -19.05
N HIS A 90 11.44 1.10 -19.94
CA HIS A 90 10.34 1.51 -20.82
C HIS A 90 10.68 2.78 -21.61
N GLY A 91 11.97 2.99 -21.94
CA GLY A 91 12.48 4.21 -22.58
C GLY A 91 12.62 5.42 -21.64
N LYS A 92 12.44 5.26 -20.32
CA LYS A 92 12.68 6.34 -19.35
C LYS A 92 14.18 6.51 -19.10
N ILE A 93 14.60 7.76 -18.92
CA ILE A 93 16.00 8.13 -18.70
C ILE A 93 16.33 8.18 -17.19
N CYS A 94 15.32 8.40 -16.34
CA CYS A 94 15.44 8.28 -14.88
C CYS A 94 15.48 6.82 -14.44
#